data_AF-A0A5B7X4N0-F1
#
_entry.id   AF-A0A5B7X4N0-F1
#
_cell.length_a   1.000
_cell.length_b   1.000
_cell.length_c   1.000
_cell.angle_alpha   90.00
_cell.angle_beta   90.00
_cell.angle_gamma   90.00
#
_symmetry.space_group_name_H-M   'P 1'
#
loop_
_entity.id
_entity.type
_entity.pdbx_description
1 polymer ?
#
loop_
_entity_poly.entity_id
_entity_poly.type
_entity_poly.pdbx_seq_one_letter_code
_entity_poly.pdbx_strand_id
1 'polypeptide(L)'
;MKTRFYKISTFLLALLVLFSTTSFTVQKHFCGTFLVDASVFGKAESCSLHAQKPLSPTIESLEEGCCNEEKSTVEGQDELQLPLNILDLDEQVFLVSYLFSFGQFFQGKKRQVVPFKNYCPPLLVYDIQLRNQIFLI
;
A
#
# COMPACT_ATOMS: atom_id res chain seq x y z
N MET A 1 -10.38 17.11 -5.52
CA MET A 1 -9.30 16.13 -5.76
C MET A 1 -9.32 14.93 -4.80
N LYS A 2 -9.57 15.13 -3.49
CA LYS A 2 -9.52 14.07 -2.44
C LYS A 2 -10.37 12.81 -2.74
N THR A 3 -11.58 12.96 -3.28
CA THR A 3 -12.50 11.85 -3.54
C THR A 3 -12.13 10.96 -4.73
N ARG A 4 -11.46 11.52 -5.76
CA ARG A 4 -11.01 10.73 -6.92
C ARG A 4 -9.78 9.88 -6.55
N PHE A 5 -8.83 10.47 -5.82
CA PHE A 5 -7.65 9.76 -5.31
C PHE A 5 -8.02 8.62 -4.37
N TYR A 6 -8.96 8.84 -3.45
CA TYR A 6 -9.43 7.79 -2.55
C TYR A 6 -10.01 6.60 -3.33
N LYS A 7 -10.89 6.85 -4.32
CA LYS A 7 -11.48 5.78 -5.15
C LYS A 7 -10.44 4.99 -5.94
N ILE A 8 -9.41 5.65 -6.47
CA ILE A 8 -8.31 4.99 -7.19
C ILE A 8 -7.49 4.15 -6.21
N SER A 9 -7.16 4.70 -5.04
CA SER A 9 -6.41 4.00 -4.00
C SER A 9 -7.15 2.77 -3.48
N THR A 10 -8.46 2.86 -3.24
CA THR A 10 -9.27 1.71 -2.81
C THR A 10 -9.34 0.63 -3.86
N PHE A 11 -9.43 1.01 -5.14
CA PHE A 11 -9.45 0.06 -6.25
C PHE A 11 -8.10 -0.66 -6.42
N LEU A 12 -6.99 0.08 -6.34
CA LEU A 12 -5.63 -0.49 -6.36
C LEU A 12 -5.40 -1.46 -5.19
N LEU A 13 -5.84 -1.08 -3.99
CA LEU A 13 -5.71 -1.94 -2.81
C LEU A 13 -6.54 -3.21 -2.95
N ALA A 14 -7.75 -3.12 -3.51
CA ALA A 14 -8.57 -4.30 -3.81
C ALA A 14 -7.90 -5.23 -4.84
N LEU A 15 -7.31 -4.69 -5.90
CA LEU A 15 -6.56 -5.49 -6.88
C LEU A 15 -5.34 -6.17 -6.26
N LEU A 16 -4.56 -5.45 -5.45
CA LEU A 16 -3.40 -6.00 -4.76
C LEU A 16 -3.79 -7.18 -3.86
N VAL A 17 -4.83 -7.02 -3.05
CA VAL A 17 -5.33 -8.10 -2.19
C VAL A 17 -5.79 -9.28 -3.04
N LEU A 18 -6.57 -9.03 -4.09
CA LEU A 18 -7.09 -10.08 -4.97
C LEU A 18 -5.97 -10.90 -5.61
N PHE A 19 -4.95 -10.26 -6.20
CA PHE A 19 -3.83 -11.00 -6.80
C PHE A 19 -2.91 -11.66 -5.77
N SER A 20 -2.83 -11.12 -4.56
CA SER A 20 -2.02 -11.70 -3.49
C SER A 20 -2.63 -12.95 -2.87
N THR A 21 -3.96 -13.04 -2.79
CA THR A 21 -4.66 -14.18 -2.14
C THR A 21 -5.07 -15.28 -3.12
N THR A 22 -5.14 -14.99 -4.42
CA THR A 22 -5.49 -16.01 -5.42
C THR A 22 -4.31 -16.92 -5.71
N SER A 23 -4.44 -18.22 -5.38
CA SER A 23 -3.54 -19.27 -5.85
C SER A 23 -3.85 -19.62 -7.31
N PHE A 24 -2.82 -19.75 -8.15
CA PHE A 24 -2.98 -20.20 -9.53
C PHE A 24 -1.99 -21.29 -9.89
N THR A 25 -2.46 -22.29 -10.62
CA THR A 25 -1.61 -23.38 -11.13
C THR A 25 -1.29 -23.12 -12.59
N VAL A 26 -0.01 -23.08 -12.92
CA VAL A 26 0.49 -23.00 -14.29
C VAL A 26 0.89 -24.40 -14.73
N GLN A 27 0.28 -24.88 -15.81
CA GLN A 27 0.64 -26.14 -16.46
C GLN A 27 1.49 -25.80 -17.67
N LYS A 28 2.71 -26.33 -17.75
CA LYS A 28 3.64 -26.14 -18.86
C LYS A 28 3.81 -27.47 -19.60
N HIS A 29 3.75 -27.43 -20.92
CA HIS A 29 4.01 -28.57 -21.77
C HIS A 29 5.35 -28.40 -22.48
N PHE A 30 6.27 -29.34 -22.25
CA PHE A 30 7.58 -29.38 -22.89
C PHE A 30 7.66 -30.55 -23.87
N CYS A 31 8.28 -30.33 -25.03
CA CYS A 31 8.64 -31.36 -25.99
C CYS A 31 10.18 -31.35 -26.11
N GLY A 32 10.84 -32.32 -25.48
CA GLY A 32 12.29 -32.33 -25.29
C GLY A 32 12.76 -31.19 -24.38
N THR A 33 13.51 -30.23 -24.94
CA THR A 33 14.06 -29.05 -24.21
C THR A 33 13.29 -27.75 -24.48
N PHE A 34 12.24 -27.78 -25.31
CA PHE A 34 11.49 -26.60 -25.72
C PHE A 34 10.12 -26.53 -25.05
N LEU A 35 9.77 -25.35 -24.51
CA LEU A 35 8.43 -25.07 -23.98
C LEU A 35 7.48 -24.79 -25.15
N VAL A 36 6.44 -25.60 -25.27
CA VAL A 36 5.48 -25.53 -26.38
C VAL A 36 4.27 -24.71 -25.99
N ASP A 37 3.75 -24.93 -24.78
CA ASP A 37 2.59 -24.20 -24.29
C ASP A 37 2.61 -24.05 -22.77
N ALA A 38 1.98 -22.98 -22.28
CA ALA A 38 1.78 -22.72 -20.86
C ALA A 38 0.37 -22.18 -20.62
N SER A 39 -0.40 -22.90 -19.80
CA SER A 39 -1.78 -22.55 -19.49
C SER A 39 -1.95 -22.22 -18.02
N VAL A 40 -2.69 -21.15 -17.73
CA VAL A 40 -3.06 -20.71 -16.39
C VAL A 40 -4.52 -21.10 -16.18
N PHE A 41 -4.80 -22.05 -15.27
CA PHE A 41 -6.12 -22.67 -15.02
C PHE A 41 -6.70 -23.59 -16.11
N GLY A 42 -5.89 -24.05 -17.07
CA GLY A 42 -6.30 -25.03 -18.08
C GLY A 42 -5.24 -26.11 -18.31
N LYS A 43 -5.58 -27.11 -19.12
CA LYS A 43 -4.58 -28.04 -19.66
C LYS A 43 -3.80 -27.29 -20.75
N ALA A 44 -2.47 -27.37 -20.71
CA ALA A 44 -1.65 -26.91 -21.83
C ALA A 44 -1.93 -27.79 -23.06
N GLU A 45 -1.96 -27.17 -24.24
CA GLU A 45 -2.25 -27.85 -25.49
C GLU A 45 -1.11 -28.83 -25.80
N SER A 46 -1.45 -30.11 -25.94
CA SER A 46 -0.49 -31.13 -26.33
C SER A 46 -0.09 -30.94 -27.79
N CYS A 47 1.16 -31.27 -28.14
CA CYS A 47 1.67 -31.14 -29.51
C CYS A 47 0.65 -31.68 -30.53
N SER A 48 0.35 -30.87 -31.55
CA SER A 48 -0.68 -31.06 -32.58
C SER A 48 -0.48 -32.26 -33.52
N LEU A 49 0.38 -33.21 -33.15
CA LEU A 49 0.47 -34.53 -33.77
C LEU A 49 -0.65 -35.49 -33.34
N HIS A 50 -1.43 -35.16 -32.30
CA HIS A 50 -2.52 -36.01 -31.82
C HIS A 50 -3.90 -35.69 -32.45
N ALA A 51 -4.02 -34.61 -33.23
CA ALA A 51 -5.30 -34.15 -33.80
C ALA A 51 -5.60 -34.67 -35.22
N GLN A 52 -4.71 -35.44 -35.84
CA GLN A 52 -4.95 -36.04 -37.16
C GLN A 52 -5.20 -37.54 -37.02
N LYS A 53 -6.47 -37.92 -37.25
CA LYS A 53 -7.01 -39.28 -37.40
C LYS A 53 -6.05 -40.19 -38.20
N PRO A 54 -5.87 -41.47 -37.82
CA PRO A 54 -4.79 -42.30 -38.36
C PRO A 54 -5.04 -42.63 -39.83
N LEU A 55 -4.13 -42.20 -40.70
CA LEU A 55 -3.93 -42.80 -42.02
C LEU A 55 -2.55 -43.46 -42.02
N SER A 56 -2.49 -44.69 -41.50
CA SER A 56 -1.54 -45.79 -41.81
C SER A 56 -1.08 -46.58 -40.56
N PRO A 57 -1.01 -47.93 -40.63
CA PRO A 57 -0.77 -48.79 -39.47
C PRO A 57 0.73 -49.07 -39.29
N THR A 58 1.56 -48.04 -39.08
CA THR A 58 3.03 -48.31 -39.00
C THR A 58 3.82 -47.44 -38.03
N ILE A 59 3.24 -46.53 -37.24
CA ILE A 59 4.04 -45.75 -36.28
C ILE A 59 3.35 -45.69 -34.92
N GLU A 60 3.23 -46.84 -34.26
CA GLU A 60 2.77 -46.96 -32.87
C GLU A 60 3.93 -46.98 -31.85
N SER A 61 5.13 -46.48 -32.21
CA SER A 61 6.33 -46.61 -31.35
C SER A 61 7.14 -45.33 -31.17
N LEU A 62 6.47 -44.18 -31.12
CA LEU A 62 7.09 -42.90 -30.73
C LEU A 62 6.46 -42.28 -29.46
N GLU A 63 5.70 -43.07 -28.68
CA GLU A 63 4.92 -42.54 -27.55
C GLU A 63 5.63 -42.57 -26.18
N GLU A 64 6.82 -43.14 -26.04
CA GLU A 64 7.47 -43.24 -24.72
C GLU A 64 8.79 -42.44 -24.68
N GLY A 65 8.73 -41.11 -24.49
CA GLY A 65 9.89 -40.40 -23.91
C GLY A 65 10.18 -38.94 -24.28
N CYS A 66 9.45 -38.29 -25.20
CA CYS A 66 9.81 -36.92 -25.63
C CYS A 66 9.06 -35.80 -24.87
N CYS A 67 7.79 -36.01 -24.53
CA CYS A 67 6.94 -34.95 -23.97
C CYS A 67 6.88 -35.03 -22.43
N ASN A 68 7.17 -33.90 -21.77
CA ASN A 68 7.10 -33.77 -20.32
C ASN A 68 6.11 -32.66 -19.93
N GLU A 69 5.20 -32.98 -19.02
CA GLU A 69 4.29 -32.01 -18.42
C GLU A 69 4.84 -31.58 -17.05
N GLU A 70 5.00 -30.28 -16.85
CA GLU A 70 5.40 -29.71 -15.57
C GLU A 70 4.25 -28.86 -15.02
N LYS A 71 3.88 -29.09 -13.75
CA LYS A 71 2.86 -28.31 -13.06
C LYS A 71 3.52 -27.50 -11.97
N SER A 72 3.50 -26.19 -12.10
CA SER A 72 3.97 -25.26 -11.08
C SER A 72 2.77 -24.55 -10.46
N THR A 73 2.50 -24.84 -9.20
CA THR A 73 1.48 -24.12 -8.41
C THR A 73 2.12 -22.91 -7.75
N VAL A 74 1.56 -21.73 -7.99
CA VAL A 74 1.87 -20.52 -7.23
C VAL A 74 0.78 -20.42 -6.16
N GLU A 75 1.17 -20.70 -4.92
CA GLU A 75 0.29 -20.56 -3.76
C GLU A 75 0.13 -19.08 -3.41
N GLY A 76 -1.12 -18.62 -3.38
CA GLY A 76 -1.50 -17.31 -2.88
C GLY A 76 -1.48 -17.27 -1.35
N GLN A 77 -1.43 -16.06 -0.80
CA GLN A 77 -1.39 -15.84 0.62
C GLN A 77 -2.77 -16.11 1.26
N ASP A 78 -2.88 -17.20 2.04
CA ASP A 78 -4.14 -17.61 2.71
C ASP A 78 -4.43 -16.76 3.96
N GLU A 79 -3.42 -16.52 4.80
CA GLU A 79 -3.50 -15.60 5.94
C GLU A 79 -2.58 -14.40 5.74
N LEU A 80 -3.17 -13.21 5.82
CA LEU A 80 -2.43 -11.96 5.91
C LEU A 80 -1.76 -11.92 7.28
N GLN A 81 -0.54 -12.46 7.38
CA GLN A 81 0.32 -12.32 8.55
C GLN A 81 0.70 -10.84 8.68
N LEU A 82 -0.20 -10.06 9.26
CA LEU A 82 0.11 -8.74 9.78
C LEU A 82 1.09 -8.99 10.91
N PRO A 83 2.35 -8.58 10.78
CA PRO A 83 3.30 -8.73 11.85
C PRO A 83 2.98 -7.61 12.86
N LEU A 84 1.85 -7.74 13.56
CA LEU A 84 1.44 -6.83 14.63
C LEU A 84 2.41 -6.89 15.82
N ASN A 85 3.29 -7.88 15.82
CA ASN A 85 4.38 -8.05 16.77
C ASN A 85 5.71 -7.45 16.30
N ILE A 86 5.78 -6.64 15.24
CA ILE A 86 7.04 -5.92 14.93
C ILE A 86 7.36 -4.91 16.03
N LEU A 87 6.34 -4.36 16.67
CA LEU A 87 6.48 -3.21 17.55
C LEU A 87 6.10 -3.55 18.98
N ASP A 88 7.06 -3.45 19.89
CA ASP A 88 6.83 -3.64 21.31
C ASP A 88 5.89 -2.57 21.88
N LEU A 89 5.25 -2.86 23.01
CA LEU A 89 4.33 -1.92 23.68
C LEU A 89 4.99 -0.56 23.94
N ASP A 90 6.26 -0.55 24.32
CA ASP A 90 7.01 0.67 24.60
C ASP A 90 7.23 1.51 23.34
N GLU A 91 7.52 0.87 22.21
CA GLU A 91 7.68 1.54 20.92
C GLU A 91 6.35 2.11 20.41
N GLN A 92 5.24 1.41 20.64
CA GLN A 92 3.90 1.92 20.34
C GLN A 92 3.56 3.15 21.18
N VAL A 93 3.81 3.09 22.49
CA VAL A 93 3.59 4.22 23.40
C VAL A 93 4.47 5.42 23.02
N PHE A 94 5.71 5.17 22.64
CA PHE A 94 6.62 6.20 22.14
C PHE A 94 6.08 6.86 20.86
N LEU A 95 5.69 6.09 19.85
CA LEU A 95 5.16 6.65 18.60
C LEU A 95 3.88 7.46 18.83
N VAL A 96 2.95 6.95 19.63
CA VAL A 96 1.70 7.64 19.93
C VAL A 96 1.97 8.96 20.65
N SER A 97 2.81 8.95 21.69
CA SER A 97 3.17 10.16 22.44
C SER A 97 3.96 11.16 21.60
N TYR A 98 4.82 10.69 20.71
CA TYR A 98 5.55 11.51 19.75
C TYR A 98 4.60 12.20 18.77
N LEU A 99 3.71 11.45 18.11
CA LEU A 99 2.73 12.00 17.16
C LEU A 99 1.79 13.00 17.83
N PHE A 100 1.35 12.72 19.06
CA PHE A 100 0.51 13.62 19.84
C PHE A 100 1.24 14.93 20.17
N SER A 101 2.47 14.84 20.67
CA SER A 101 3.31 16.01 21.00
C SER A 101 3.64 16.83 19.76
N PHE A 102 4.01 16.16 18.67
CA PHE A 102 4.31 16.79 17.39
C PHE A 102 3.08 17.53 16.84
N GLY A 103 1.90 16.92 16.89
CA GLY A 103 0.64 17.55 16.46
C GLY A 103 0.28 18.81 17.25
N GLN A 104 0.57 18.85 18.55
CA GLN A 104 0.37 20.07 19.35
C GLN A 104 1.31 21.20 18.96
N PHE A 105 2.52 20.92 18.50
CA PHE A 105 3.47 21.95 18.06
C PHE A 105 2.96 22.76 16.86
N PHE A 106 2.16 22.12 15.99
CA PHE A 106 1.53 22.79 14.84
C PHE A 106 0.19 23.45 15.16
N GLN A 107 -0.32 23.35 16.40
CA GLN A 107 -1.44 24.20 16.82
C GLN A 107 -0.91 25.63 16.89
N GLY A 108 -1.20 26.39 15.83
CA GLY A 108 -0.74 27.77 15.68
C GLY A 108 -0.99 28.56 16.95
N LYS A 109 0.05 29.26 17.43
CA LYS A 109 -0.03 30.11 18.61
C LYS A 109 -1.32 30.94 18.54
N LYS A 110 -2.20 30.79 19.55
CA LYS A 110 -3.39 31.65 19.67
C LYS A 110 -2.90 33.09 19.54
N ARG A 111 -3.47 33.87 18.61
CA ARG A 111 -3.12 35.29 18.46
C ARG A 111 -3.30 35.94 19.82
N GLN A 112 -2.19 36.32 20.45
CA GLN A 112 -2.22 37.05 21.70
C GLN A 112 -2.88 38.40 21.37
N VAL A 113 -4.07 38.61 21.92
CA VAL A 113 -4.77 39.90 21.77
C VAL A 113 -3.97 40.89 22.60
N VAL A 114 -3.16 41.71 21.93
CA VAL A 114 -2.47 42.83 22.58
C VAL A 114 -3.53 43.90 22.82
N PRO A 115 -3.93 44.15 24.08
CA PRO A 115 -4.87 45.24 24.36
C PRO A 115 -4.22 46.55 23.90
N PHE A 116 -5.04 47.46 23.35
CA PHE A 116 -4.58 48.78 22.89
C PHE A 116 -3.54 48.77 21.76
N LYS A 117 -3.42 47.68 20.97
CA LYS A 117 -2.48 47.59 19.83
C LYS A 117 -2.54 48.79 18.87
N ASN A 118 -3.74 49.36 18.69
CA ASN A 118 -3.99 50.48 17.78
C ASN A 118 -4.29 51.79 18.53
N TYR A 119 -4.05 51.85 19.83
CA TYR A 119 -4.27 53.08 20.60
C TYR A 119 -3.04 53.98 20.46
N CYS A 120 -3.25 55.17 19.91
CA CYS A 120 -2.25 56.24 20.01
C CYS A 120 -2.52 57.00 21.32
N PRO A 121 -1.58 57.00 22.28
CA PRO A 121 -1.78 57.74 23.51
C PRO A 121 -1.92 59.25 23.20
N PRO A 122 -2.83 59.96 23.89
CA PRO A 122 -2.98 61.39 23.71
C PRO A 122 -1.69 62.11 24.13
N LEU A 123 -1.43 63.24 23.49
CA LEU A 123 -0.30 64.08 23.85
C LEU A 123 -0.48 64.60 25.28
N LEU A 124 0.45 64.23 26.17
CA LEU A 124 0.46 64.71 27.55
C LEU A 124 1.00 66.14 27.58
N VAL A 125 0.17 67.10 27.95
CA VAL A 125 0.57 68.51 28.10
C VAL A 125 1.24 68.76 29.45
N TYR A 126 0.93 67.94 30.45
CA TYR A 126 1.46 68.02 31.80
C TYR A 126 1.65 66.62 32.37
N ASP A 127 2.60 66.47 33.29
CA ASP A 127 2.75 65.24 34.06
C ASP A 127 1.57 65.08 35.03
N ILE A 128 0.70 64.13 34.72
CA ILE A 128 -0.53 63.86 35.48
C ILE A 128 -0.22 63.24 36.85
N GLN A 129 0.86 62.46 36.97
CA GLN A 129 1.26 61.83 38.23
C GLN A 129 1.78 62.89 39.21
N LEU A 130 2.64 63.79 38.73
CA LEU A 130 3.10 64.94 39.52
C LEU A 130 1.95 65.88 39.90
N ARG A 131 1.06 66.22 38.95
CA ARG A 131 -0.08 67.10 39.21
C ARG A 131 -1.04 66.53 40.24
N ASN A 132 -1.33 65.23 40.15
CA ASN A 132 -2.27 64.56 41.05
C ASN A 132 -1.62 64.00 42.31
N GLN A 133 -0.29 64.19 42.47
CA GLN A 133 0.48 63.63 43.59
C GLN A 133 0.28 62.11 43.75
N ILE A 134 0.14 61.39 42.64
CA ILE A 134 -0.03 59.93 42.63
C ILE A 134 1.34 59.32 42.33
N PHE A 135 2.00 58.86 43.38
CA PHE A 135 3.28 58.15 43.27
C PHE A 135 3.02 56.66 43.46
N LEU A 136 3.56 55.84 42.56
CA LEU A 136 3.63 54.39 42.78
C LEU A 136 4.54 54.18 44.00
N ILE A 137 4.01 53.51 45.03
CA ILE A 137 4.78 53.05 46.20
C ILE A 137 5.43 51.72 45.85
#